data_AF-A0A0A0I7U5-F1
#
_entry.id   AF-A0A0A0I7U5-F1
#
_cell.length_a   1.000
_cell.length_b   1.000
_cell.length_c   1.000
_cell.angle_alpha   90.00
_cell.angle_beta   90.00
_cell.angle_gamma   90.00
#
_symmetry.space_group_name_H-M   'P 1'
#
loop_
_entity.id
_entity.type
_entity.pdbx_description
1 polymer ?
#
loop_
_entity_poly.entity_id
_entity_poly.type
_entity_poly.pdbx_seq_one_letter_code
_entity_poly.pdbx_strand_id
1 'polypeptide(L)' 'MIKDITIGQYVPGESFIHKLDPRVKILLSIIYIINLFIINNFKGYAFVIAFTAIAIIISKVPFKYIYNKSIHNK' A
#
# COMPACT_ATOMS: atom_id res chain seq x y z
N MET A 1 -13.95 8.66 23.60
CA MET A 1 -14.95 8.12 22.66
C MET A 1 -14.20 7.56 21.47
N ILE A 2 -14.14 6.24 21.34
CA ILE A 2 -13.43 5.53 20.25
C ILE A 2 -14.28 5.62 18.96
N LYS A 3 -14.60 6.83 18.50
CA LYS A 3 -15.55 7.05 17.38
C LYS A 3 -14.89 7.28 16.02
N ASP A 4 -13.56 7.44 15.97
CA ASP A 4 -12.88 7.87 14.74
C ASP A 4 -11.98 6.81 14.11
N ILE A 5 -11.96 5.59 14.64
CA ILE A 5 -11.20 4.49 14.03
C ILE A 5 -12.16 3.70 13.16
N THR A 6 -12.18 4.03 11.89
CA THR A 6 -12.88 3.24 10.87
C THR A 6 -12.09 1.96 10.57
N ILE A 7 -12.04 1.06 11.56
CA ILE A 7 -11.36 -0.23 11.45
C ILE A 7 -12.05 -1.04 10.35
N GLY A 8 -11.27 -1.47 9.34
CA GLY A 8 -11.76 -2.31 8.26
C GLY A 8 -12.37 -1.56 7.07
N GLN A 9 -12.14 -0.25 6.93
CA GLN A 9 -12.56 0.47 5.72
C GLN A 9 -11.75 0.05 4.50
N TYR A 10 -12.46 -0.48 3.49
CA TYR A 10 -11.95 -0.67 2.14
C TYR A 10 -11.97 0.66 1.40
N VAL A 11 -10.83 1.07 0.81
CA VAL A 11 -10.78 2.21 -0.10
C VAL A 11 -11.23 1.71 -1.48
N PRO A 12 -12.43 2.09 -1.96
CA PRO A 12 -12.88 1.68 -3.28
C PRO A 12 -12.02 2.33 -4.35
N GLY A 13 -11.68 1.56 -5.38
CA GLY A 13 -10.89 2.02 -6.51
C GLY A 13 -11.13 1.15 -7.74
N GLU A 14 -11.07 1.77 -8.91
CA GLU A 14 -11.31 1.12 -10.21
C GLU A 14 -10.01 0.70 -10.92
N SER A 15 -8.87 0.72 -10.22
CA SER A 15 -7.58 0.43 -10.84
C SER A 15 -7.31 -1.07 -11.02
N PHE A 16 -6.33 -1.38 -11.87
CA PHE A 16 -5.92 -2.76 -12.17
C PHE A 16 -5.61 -3.57 -10.90
N ILE A 17 -4.96 -2.94 -9.91
CA ILE A 17 -4.64 -3.58 -8.63
C ILE A 17 -5.90 -3.88 -7.82
N HIS A 18 -6.96 -3.07 -7.91
CA HIS A 18 -8.23 -3.35 -7.23
C HIS A 18 -8.99 -4.51 -7.89
N LYS A 19 -8.88 -4.66 -9.22
CA LYS A 19 -9.52 -5.72 -10.01
C LYS A 19 -8.76 -7.04 -10.01
N LEU A 20 -7.50 -7.04 -9.57
CA LEU A 20 -6.67 -8.24 -9.46
C LEU A 20 -7.29 -9.24 -8.48
N ASP A 21 -7.17 -10.54 -8.79
CA ASP A 21 -7.61 -11.62 -7.92
C ASP A 21 -7.07 -11.46 -6.49
N PRO A 22 -7.92 -11.52 -5.44
CA PRO A 22 -7.51 -11.31 -4.05
C PRO A 22 -6.36 -12.22 -3.59
N ARG A 23 -6.33 -13.48 -4.08
CA ARG A 23 -5.30 -14.47 -3.75
C ARG A 23 -3.91 -14.00 -4.21
N VAL A 24 -3.83 -13.41 -5.40
CA VAL A 24 -2.57 -12.90 -5.96
C VAL A 24 -2.09 -11.70 -5.14
N LYS A 25 -2.99 -10.82 -4.70
CA LYS A 25 -2.65 -9.67 -3.87
C LYS A 25 -2.07 -10.09 -2.51
N ILE A 26 -2.66 -11.09 -1.87
CA ILE A 26 -2.16 -11.64 -0.60
C ILE A 26 -0.78 -12.27 -0.81
N LEU A 27 -0.62 -13.10 -1.83
CA LEU A 27 0.65 -13.75 -2.14
C LEU A 27 1.76 -12.74 -2.44
N LEU A 28 1.47 -11.71 -3.24
CA LEU A 28 2.40 -10.62 -3.54
C LEU A 28 2.82 -9.87 -2.26
N SER A 29 1.89 -9.65 -1.34
CA SER A 29 2.18 -8.97 -0.07
C SER A 29 3.13 -9.80 0.80
N ILE A 30 2.91 -11.11 0.87
CA ILE A 30 3.79 -12.03 1.61
C ILE A 30 5.19 -12.07 0.99
N ILE A 31 5.28 -12.23 -0.33
CA ILE A 31 6.56 -12.24 -1.06
C ILE A 31 7.29 -10.92 -0.85
N TYR A 32 6.59 -9.78 -0.91
CA TYR A 32 7.16 -8.46 -0.68
C TYR A 32 7.78 -8.34 0.72
N ILE A 33 7.07 -8.81 1.76
CA ILE A 33 7.56 -8.82 3.14
C ILE A 33 8.83 -9.68 3.26
N ILE A 34 8.82 -10.89 2.69
CA ILE A 34 10.00 -11.78 2.71
C ILE A 34 11.20 -11.10 2.02
N ASN A 35 10.96 -10.42 0.90
CA ASN A 35 12.00 -9.75 0.14
C ASN A 35 12.75 -8.69 0.97
N LEU A 36 12.03 -7.97 1.85
CA LEU A 36 12.63 -6.97 2.75
C LEU A 36 13.67 -7.58 3.71
N PHE A 37 13.51 -8.84 4.10
CA PHE A 37 14.45 -9.53 5.00
C PHE A 37 15.64 -10.15 4.26
N ILE A 38 15.50 -10.45 2.97
CA ILE A 38 16.57 -11.06 2.16
C ILE A 38 17.52 -10.00 1.62
N ILE A 39 17.01 -8.82 1.28
CA ILE A 39 17.79 -7.73 0.70
C ILE A 39 18.76 -7.17 1.74
N ASN A 40 20.05 -7.16 1.40
CA ASN A 40 21.13 -6.64 2.25
C ASN A 40 21.92 -5.49 1.62
N ASN A 41 21.48 -4.98 0.45
CA ASN A 41 22.22 -4.00 -0.33
C ASN A 41 21.34 -2.77 -0.66
N PHE A 42 22.00 -1.62 -0.83
CA PHE A 42 21.30 -0.36 -1.13
C PHE A 42 20.52 -0.41 -2.45
N LYS A 43 21.06 -1.09 -3.47
CA LYS A 43 20.43 -1.25 -4.78
C LYS A 43 19.13 -2.05 -4.71
N GLY A 44 19.06 -3.09 -3.87
CA GLY A 44 17.85 -3.88 -3.67
C GLY A 44 16.74 -3.07 -3.01
N TYR A 45 17.09 -2.22 -2.02
CA TYR A 45 16.13 -1.29 -1.44
C TYR A 45 15.62 -0.25 -2.45
N ALA A 46 16.48 0.23 -3.36
CA ALA A 46 16.03 1.10 -4.44
C ALA A 46 14.98 0.43 -5.34
N PHE A 47 15.16 -0.87 -5.65
CA PHE A 47 14.17 -1.64 -6.42
C PHE A 47 12.83 -1.77 -5.66
N VAL A 48 12.87 -2.07 -4.36
CA VAL A 48 11.68 -2.18 -3.50
C VAL A 48 10.89 -0.86 -3.45
N ILE A 49 11.60 0.26 -3.32
CA ILE A 49 10.99 1.60 -3.33
C ILE A 49 10.33 1.88 -4.69
N ALA A 50 11.04 1.60 -5.79
CA ALA A 50 10.51 1.80 -7.13
C ALA A 50 9.25 0.94 -7.38
N PHE A 51 9.28 -0.33 -7.00
CA PHE A 51 8.13 -1.23 -7.08
C PHE A 51 6.93 -0.68 -6.30
N THR A 52 7.16 -0.21 -5.06
CA THR A 52 6.12 0.37 -4.22
C THR A 52 5.54 1.65 -4.83
N ALA A 53 6.40 2.54 -5.35
CA ALA A 53 5.97 3.77 -6.01
C ALA A 53 5.08 3.48 -7.23
N ILE A 54 5.50 2.51 -8.07
CA ILE A 54 4.71 2.07 -9.22
C ILE A 54 3.37 1.49 -8.78
N ALA A 55 3.35 0.64 -7.74
CA ALA A 55 2.13 0.08 -7.21
C ALA A 55 1.15 1.16 -6.72
N ILE A 56 1.64 2.21 -6.04
CA ILE A 56 0.81 3.34 -5.59
C ILE A 56 0.22 4.10 -6.79
N ILE A 57 1.05 4.41 -7.80
CA ILE A 57 0.62 5.13 -9.01
C ILE A 57 -0.45 4.33 -9.76
N ILE A 58 -0.21 3.03 -9.99
CA ILE A 58 -1.15 2.15 -10.66
C ILE A 58 -2.44 2.02 -9.83
N SER A 59 -2.33 2.00 -8.50
CA SER A 59 -3.49 1.86 -7.62
C SER A 59 -4.46 3.06 -7.73
N LYS A 60 -3.97 4.22 -8.20
CA LYS A 60 -4.74 5.49 -8.28
C LYS A 60 -5.37 5.90 -6.95
N VAL A 61 -4.77 5.48 -5.83
CA VAL A 61 -5.26 5.84 -4.50
C VAL A 61 -4.90 7.30 -4.25
N PRO A 62 -5.85 8.15 -3.80
CA PRO A 62 -5.55 9.54 -3.49
C PRO A 62 -4.47 9.61 -2.40
N PHE A 63 -3.39 10.35 -2.65
CA PHE A 63 -2.31 10.55 -1.66
C PHE A 63 -2.81 11.09 -0.32
N LYS A 64 -4.00 11.73 -0.31
CA LYS A 64 -4.70 12.17 0.90
C LYS A 64 -5.03 11.01 1.86
N TYR A 65 -5.26 9.78 1.37
CA TYR A 65 -5.42 8.60 2.24
C TYR A 65 -4.11 8.13 2.85
N ILE A 66 -2.99 8.27 2.13
CA ILE A 66 -1.66 7.85 2.58
C ILE A 66 -1.09 8.87 3.59
N TYR A 67 -1.24 10.16 3.29
CA TYR A 67 -0.84 11.28 4.14
C TYR A 67 -2.02 11.81 4.96
N ASN A 68 -2.99 10.97 5.32
CA ASN A 68 -4.12 11.46 6.11
C ASN A 68 -3.61 11.77 7.51
N LYS A 69 -3.19 13.01 7.68
CA LYS A 69 -3.02 13.69 8.96
C LYS A 69 -4.41 13.72 9.58
N SER A 70 -4.76 12.68 10.34
CA SER A 70 -5.82 12.67 11.35
C SER A 70 -5.49 13.62 12.54
N ILE A 71 -4.73 14.67 12.27
CA ILE A 71 -4.37 15.73 13.21
C ILE A 71 -4.76 17.03 12.53
N HIS A 72 -5.96 17.47 12.87
CA HIS A 72 -6.42 18.85 12.80
C HIS A 72 -6.75 19.39 11.40
N ASN A 73 -8.01 19.26 10.99
CA ASN A 73 -8.75 20.46 10.57
C ASN A 73 -10.28 20.24 10.61
N LYS A 74 -10.89 20.86 11.62
CA LYS A 74 -12.32 20.98 11.96
C LYS A 74 -13.07 19.73 12.37
#